data_AF-A0A1H4MB04-F1
#
_entry.id   AF-A0A1H4MB04-F1
#
_cell.length_a   1.000
_cell.length_b   1.000
_cell.length_c   1.000
_cell.angle_alpha   90.00
_cell.angle_beta   90.00
_cell.angle_gamma   90.00
#
_symmetry.space_group_name_H-M   'P 1'
#
loop_
_entity.id
_entity.type
_entity.pdbx_description
1 polymer ?
#
loop_
_entity_poly.entity_id
_entity_poly.type
_entity_poly.pdbx_seq_one_letter_code
_entity_poly.pdbx_strand_id
1 'polypeptide(L)'
;MTTTTPDDAPLLITEHELIALIALAGTPGAQKCQTMFRLDHAAGAPLEQAGVATLLERGLMTVEQDSLLPTGPAVAVTGVLASSDAWLEVALVTPDADHVYFLFGAADGALVLSLSKYGVHELRPLTSSEGMFLTAVQMVNYYLGTAPDGLPAAATLRRHFADGTSRAVNVKADPDGSLSLALGDGENLPSTPLAKDELDARLREGLGL
;
A
#
# COMPACT_ATOMS: atom_id res chain seq x y z
N MET A 1 -14.46 -26.58 -4.92
CA MET A 1 -13.12 -26.28 -5.45
C MET A 1 -13.25 -25.03 -6.30
N THR A 2 -13.00 -23.87 -5.71
CA THR A 2 -12.97 -22.59 -6.41
C THR A 2 -11.66 -22.50 -7.18
N THR A 3 -11.75 -22.49 -8.50
CA THR A 3 -10.64 -22.22 -9.41
C THR A 3 -10.17 -20.79 -9.18
N THR A 4 -9.03 -20.62 -8.51
CA THR A 4 -8.31 -19.35 -8.49
C THR A 4 -7.80 -19.09 -9.91
N THR A 5 -8.34 -18.07 -10.56
CA THR A 5 -7.82 -17.56 -11.83
C THR A 5 -6.35 -17.15 -11.61
N PRO A 6 -5.41 -17.40 -12.55
CA PRO A 6 -4.02 -16.99 -12.40
C PRO A 6 -3.80 -15.49 -12.10
N ASP A 7 -4.81 -14.65 -12.37
CA ASP A 7 -4.82 -13.20 -12.13
C ASP A 7 -4.89 -12.77 -10.65
N ASP A 8 -5.17 -13.67 -9.70
CA ASP A 8 -5.27 -13.32 -8.26
C ASP A 8 -3.95 -13.52 -7.47
N ALA A 9 -2.89 -14.03 -8.11
CA ALA A 9 -1.62 -14.24 -7.44
C ALA A 9 -0.88 -12.91 -7.22
N PRO A 10 -0.23 -12.70 -6.05
CA PRO A 10 0.59 -11.51 -5.84
C PRO A 10 1.73 -11.45 -6.86
N LEU A 11 1.95 -10.28 -7.45
CA LEU A 11 3.14 -10.02 -8.24
C LEU A 11 4.30 -9.73 -7.30
N LEU A 12 5.31 -10.60 -7.31
CA LEU A 12 6.59 -10.30 -6.66
C LEU A 12 7.34 -9.28 -7.52
N ILE A 13 7.75 -8.18 -6.91
CA ILE A 13 8.46 -7.09 -7.60
C ILE A 13 9.63 -6.60 -6.76
N THR A 14 10.77 -6.35 -7.40
CA THR A 14 11.91 -5.74 -6.73
C THR A 14 11.81 -4.23 -6.69
N GLU A 15 12.60 -3.58 -5.83
CA GLU A 15 12.69 -2.12 -5.78
C GLU A 15 13.09 -1.51 -7.14
N HIS A 16 14.09 -2.09 -7.82
CA HIS A 16 14.56 -1.57 -9.11
C HIS A 16 13.52 -1.76 -10.23
N GLU A 17 12.75 -2.85 -10.22
CA GLU A 17 11.63 -3.03 -11.15
C GLU A 17 10.52 -2.00 -10.89
N LEU A 18 10.20 -1.74 -9.63
CA LEU A 18 9.21 -0.72 -9.26
C LEU A 18 9.67 0.68 -9.67
N ILE A 19 10.95 1.02 -9.46
CA ILE A 19 11.57 2.26 -9.94
C ILE A 19 11.43 2.38 -11.46
N ALA A 20 11.68 1.30 -12.22
CA ALA A 20 11.54 1.32 -13.67
C ALA A 20 10.07 1.53 -14.12
N LEU A 21 9.10 0.87 -13.47
CA LEU A 21 7.67 1.09 -13.78
C LEU A 21 7.21 2.51 -13.45
N ILE A 22 7.69 3.08 -12.34
CA ILE A 22 7.44 4.48 -11.95
C ILE A 22 8.03 5.44 -12.98
N ALA A 23 9.29 5.23 -13.38
CA ALA A 23 9.97 6.05 -14.38
C ALA A 23 9.27 5.97 -15.74
N LEU A 24 8.81 4.78 -16.13
CA LEU A 24 8.05 4.57 -17.36
C LEU A 24 6.69 5.29 -17.32
N ALA A 25 6.00 5.27 -16.18
CA ALA A 25 4.75 6.00 -16.00
C ALA A 25 4.96 7.52 -16.12
N GLY A 26 6.02 8.06 -15.50
CA GLY A 26 6.47 9.44 -15.70
C GLY A 26 5.48 10.52 -15.25
N THR A 27 4.45 10.18 -14.46
CA THR A 27 3.43 11.12 -13.99
C THR A 27 3.72 11.63 -12.57
N PRO A 28 3.13 12.78 -12.16
CA PRO A 28 3.21 13.22 -10.77
C PRO A 28 2.65 12.21 -9.77
N GLY A 29 1.63 11.44 -10.17
CA GLY A 29 1.06 10.37 -9.35
C GLY A 29 2.09 9.26 -9.08
N ALA A 30 2.79 8.81 -10.13
CA ALA A 30 3.83 7.80 -10.01
C ALA A 30 5.01 8.29 -9.15
N GLN A 31 5.41 9.57 -9.29
CA GLN A 31 6.45 10.19 -8.46
C GLN A 31 6.03 10.24 -6.98
N LYS A 32 4.76 10.56 -6.69
CA LYS A 32 4.24 10.50 -5.31
C LYS A 32 4.31 9.08 -4.75
N CYS A 33 4.02 8.05 -5.56
CA CYS A 33 4.20 6.66 -5.17
C CYS A 33 5.66 6.35 -4.84
N GLN A 34 6.63 6.84 -5.62
CA GLN A 34 8.06 6.69 -5.35
C GLN A 34 8.46 7.24 -3.97
N THR A 35 7.99 8.46 -3.65
CA THR A 35 8.24 9.08 -2.36
C THR A 35 7.60 8.31 -1.21
N MET A 36 6.37 7.82 -1.41
CA MET A 36 5.67 6.98 -0.43
C MET A 36 6.47 5.71 -0.13
N PHE A 37 7.05 5.07 -1.15
CA PHE A 37 7.92 3.91 -0.99
C PHE A 37 9.32 4.23 -0.47
N ARG A 38 9.65 5.51 -0.26
CA ARG A 38 10.99 5.96 0.14
C ARG A 38 12.08 5.55 -0.86
N LEU A 39 11.72 5.45 -2.14
CA LEU A 39 12.65 5.05 -3.22
C LEU A 39 13.43 6.22 -3.82
N ASP A 40 13.10 7.47 -3.44
CA ASP A 40 13.71 8.69 -3.99
C ASP A 40 15.24 8.70 -3.92
N HIS A 41 15.81 8.15 -2.84
CA HIS A 41 17.27 8.08 -2.67
C HIS A 41 17.98 7.10 -3.61
N ALA A 42 17.25 6.16 -4.17
CA ALA A 42 17.76 5.06 -4.98
C ALA A 42 17.41 5.25 -6.47
N ALA A 43 16.34 6.00 -6.75
CA ALA A 43 15.89 6.32 -8.09
C ALA A 43 16.98 6.99 -8.94
N GLY A 44 17.01 6.64 -10.22
CA GLY A 44 17.98 7.15 -11.20
C GLY A 44 18.40 6.09 -12.21
N ALA A 45 19.09 6.57 -13.26
CA ALA A 45 19.40 5.78 -14.46
C ALA A 45 19.97 4.36 -14.20
N PRO A 46 20.90 4.13 -13.24
CA PRO A 46 21.41 2.77 -13.01
C PRO A 46 20.35 1.77 -12.55
N LEU A 47 19.48 2.15 -11.61
CA LEU A 47 18.43 1.25 -11.10
C LEU A 47 17.24 1.18 -12.05
N GLU A 48 16.91 2.25 -12.75
CA GLU A 48 15.91 2.23 -13.82
C GLU A 48 16.31 1.22 -14.92
N GLN A 49 17.56 1.25 -15.38
CA GLN A 49 18.06 0.32 -16.40
C GLN A 49 18.10 -1.13 -15.89
N ALA A 50 18.53 -1.36 -14.64
CA ALA A 50 18.48 -2.68 -14.03
C ALA A 50 17.04 -3.19 -13.91
N GLY A 51 16.09 -2.32 -13.55
CA GLY A 51 14.66 -2.58 -13.51
C GLY A 51 14.11 -3.03 -14.85
N VAL A 52 14.35 -2.25 -15.89
CA VAL A 52 13.95 -2.58 -17.26
C VAL A 52 14.52 -3.94 -17.70
N ALA A 53 15.81 -4.18 -17.47
CA ALA A 53 16.45 -5.45 -17.83
C ALA A 53 15.81 -6.65 -17.10
N THR A 54 15.48 -6.50 -15.81
CA THR A 54 14.84 -7.55 -15.02
C THR A 54 13.40 -7.79 -15.48
N LEU A 55 12.63 -6.74 -15.74
CA LEU A 55 11.25 -6.83 -16.26
C LEU A 55 11.21 -7.52 -17.63
N LEU A 56 12.17 -7.21 -18.52
CA LEU A 56 12.31 -7.87 -19.82
C LEU A 56 12.61 -9.37 -19.68
N GLU A 57 13.56 -9.74 -18.80
CA GLU A 57 13.90 -11.14 -18.54
C GLU A 57 12.69 -11.93 -18.04
N ARG A 58 11.92 -11.33 -17.13
CA ARG A 58 10.74 -11.94 -16.53
C ARG A 58 9.50 -11.93 -17.42
N GLY A 59 9.56 -11.34 -18.61
CA GLY A 59 8.42 -11.20 -19.52
C GLY A 59 7.32 -10.26 -18.98
N LEU A 60 7.68 -9.35 -18.08
CA LEU A 60 6.82 -8.28 -17.55
C LEU A 60 6.98 -6.95 -18.29
N MET A 61 7.89 -6.91 -19.27
CA MET A 61 8.07 -5.82 -20.21
C MET A 61 8.44 -6.39 -21.58
N THR A 62 8.10 -5.67 -22.63
CA THR A 62 8.48 -5.97 -24.01
C THR A 62 8.98 -4.71 -24.72
N VAL A 63 9.66 -4.90 -25.85
CA VAL A 63 10.06 -3.83 -26.76
C VAL A 63 9.23 -3.94 -28.03
N GLU A 64 8.42 -2.93 -28.32
CA GLU A 64 7.62 -2.83 -29.54
C GLU A 64 7.86 -1.48 -30.20
N GLN A 65 8.22 -1.48 -31.49
CA GLN A 65 8.45 -0.24 -32.26
C GLN A 65 9.37 0.75 -31.53
N ASP A 66 10.49 0.24 -30.99
CA ASP A 66 11.48 1.00 -30.19
C ASP A 66 10.93 1.60 -28.88
N SER A 67 9.77 1.15 -28.40
CA SER A 67 9.16 1.57 -27.14
C SER A 67 9.12 0.44 -26.13
N LEU A 68 9.39 0.75 -24.86
CA LEU A 68 9.22 -0.17 -23.74
C LEU A 68 7.76 -0.19 -23.31
N LEU A 69 7.13 -1.36 -23.32
CA LEU A 69 5.74 -1.55 -22.91
C LEU A 69 5.65 -2.58 -21.79
N PRO A 70 4.93 -2.31 -20.69
CA PRO A 70 4.68 -3.32 -19.67
C PRO A 70 3.81 -4.44 -20.23
N THR A 71 3.97 -5.66 -19.71
CA THR A 71 3.21 -6.84 -20.13
C THR A 71 2.67 -7.61 -18.94
N GLY A 72 1.59 -8.37 -19.17
CA GLY A 72 0.92 -9.16 -18.13
C GLY A 72 0.52 -8.31 -16.92
N PRO A 73 0.78 -8.75 -15.67
CA PRO A 73 0.35 -8.03 -14.48
C PRO A 73 1.03 -6.66 -14.31
N ALA A 74 2.19 -6.42 -14.94
CA ALA A 74 2.85 -5.12 -14.89
C ALA A 74 2.06 -4.01 -15.60
N VAL A 75 1.16 -4.34 -16.53
CA VAL A 75 0.28 -3.37 -17.20
C VAL A 75 -0.62 -2.67 -16.18
N ALA A 76 -1.31 -3.47 -15.35
CA ALA A 76 -2.21 -2.95 -14.33
C ALA A 76 -1.44 -2.13 -13.28
N VAL A 77 -0.27 -2.63 -12.85
CA VAL A 77 0.59 -1.92 -11.90
C VAL A 77 1.01 -0.55 -12.45
N THR A 78 1.55 -0.52 -13.66
CA THR A 78 1.98 0.74 -14.31
C THR A 78 0.81 1.70 -14.50
N GLY A 79 -0.35 1.18 -14.91
CA GLY A 79 -1.57 1.98 -15.09
C GLY A 79 -2.04 2.64 -13.79
N VAL A 80 -2.10 1.88 -12.68
CA VAL A 80 -2.45 2.44 -11.37
C VAL A 80 -1.40 3.45 -10.93
N LEU A 81 -0.11 3.15 -11.00
CA LEU A 81 0.96 4.09 -10.63
C LEU A 81 0.84 5.41 -11.41
N ALA A 82 0.59 5.33 -12.72
CA ALA A 82 0.47 6.50 -13.59
C ALA A 82 -0.75 7.38 -13.24
N SER A 83 -1.86 6.77 -12.83
CA SER A 83 -3.15 7.44 -12.60
C SER A 83 -3.52 7.61 -11.13
N SER A 84 -2.61 7.25 -10.20
CA SER A 84 -2.88 7.31 -8.77
C SER A 84 -3.16 8.74 -8.30
N ASP A 85 -4.27 8.90 -7.59
CA ASP A 85 -4.71 10.16 -6.97
C ASP A 85 -5.06 10.00 -5.48
N ALA A 86 -4.96 8.78 -4.95
CA ALA A 86 -5.17 8.45 -3.55
C ALA A 86 -4.04 7.57 -3.03
N TRP A 87 -3.52 7.90 -1.84
CA TRP A 87 -2.39 7.21 -1.22
C TRP A 87 -2.69 6.94 0.25
N LEU A 88 -2.44 5.70 0.67
CA LEU A 88 -2.67 5.25 2.04
C LEU A 88 -1.49 4.41 2.52
N GLU A 89 -1.06 4.64 3.75
CA GLU A 89 -0.12 3.79 4.48
C GLU A 89 -0.89 3.08 5.60
N VAL A 90 -0.64 1.79 5.78
CA VAL A 90 -1.19 0.99 6.88
C VAL A 90 -0.05 0.29 7.58
N ALA A 91 0.15 0.59 8.86
CA ALA A 91 1.08 -0.13 9.73
C ALA A 91 0.28 -0.95 10.75
N LEU A 92 0.62 -2.23 10.89
CA LEU A 92 0.01 -3.17 11.82
C LEU A 92 1.11 -3.74 12.71
N VAL A 93 0.91 -3.73 14.03
CA VAL A 93 1.92 -4.15 15.01
C VAL A 93 1.28 -5.07 16.04
N THR A 94 1.92 -6.21 16.28
CA THR A 94 1.65 -7.19 17.34
C THR A 94 2.93 -7.44 18.14
N PRO A 95 2.89 -8.27 19.21
CA PRO A 95 4.10 -8.65 19.94
C PRO A 95 5.15 -9.35 19.06
N ASP A 96 4.70 -10.13 18.07
CA ASP A 96 5.59 -11.00 17.28
C ASP A 96 5.78 -10.52 15.81
N ALA A 97 5.00 -9.54 15.33
CA ALA A 97 5.07 -9.09 13.95
C ALA A 97 4.78 -7.60 13.76
N ASP A 98 5.44 -7.02 12.76
CA ASP A 98 5.14 -5.70 12.22
C ASP A 98 4.97 -5.80 10.70
N HIS A 99 3.88 -5.22 10.20
CA HIS A 99 3.57 -5.20 8.77
C HIS A 99 3.28 -3.77 8.33
N VAL A 100 3.93 -3.36 7.24
CA VAL A 100 3.68 -2.06 6.60
C VAL A 100 3.21 -2.30 5.17
N TYR A 101 2.08 -1.69 4.86
CA TYR A 101 1.46 -1.73 3.55
C TYR A 101 1.30 -0.31 3.02
N PHE A 102 1.52 -0.17 1.72
CA PHE A 102 1.18 1.03 0.98
C PHE A 102 0.12 0.69 -0.03
N LEU A 103 -0.91 1.53 -0.09
CA LEU A 103 -1.99 1.37 -1.03
C LEU A 103 -2.11 2.61 -1.92
N PHE A 104 -2.38 2.34 -3.19
CA PHE A 104 -2.46 3.32 -4.26
C PHE A 104 -3.80 3.17 -4.95
N GLY A 105 -4.58 4.24 -4.97
CA GLY A 105 -5.89 4.28 -5.59
C GLY A 105 -5.88 5.14 -6.84
N ALA A 106 -6.51 4.64 -7.88
CA ALA A 106 -6.93 5.36 -9.07
C ALA A 106 -8.42 5.08 -9.33
N ALA A 107 -9.02 5.80 -10.29
CA ALA A 107 -10.43 5.61 -10.65
C ALA A 107 -10.72 4.17 -11.11
N ASP A 108 -9.85 3.62 -11.96
CA ASP A 108 -10.05 2.33 -12.63
C ASP A 108 -9.27 1.16 -12.00
N GLY A 109 -8.67 1.37 -10.83
CA GLY A 109 -7.91 0.32 -10.15
C GLY A 109 -7.21 0.80 -8.89
N ALA A 110 -6.71 -0.16 -8.12
CA ALA A 110 -5.86 0.13 -6.98
C ALA A 110 -4.78 -0.96 -6.80
N LEU A 111 -3.81 -0.69 -5.96
CA LEU A 111 -2.74 -1.62 -5.60
C LEU A 111 -2.56 -1.65 -4.08
N VAL A 112 -2.22 -2.83 -3.55
CA VAL A 112 -1.62 -3.00 -2.23
C VAL A 112 -0.20 -3.49 -2.42
N LEU A 113 0.77 -2.77 -1.88
CA LEU A 113 2.14 -3.21 -1.72
C LEU A 113 2.35 -3.65 -0.27
N SER A 114 2.84 -4.88 -0.08
CA SER A 114 3.41 -5.32 1.20
C SER A 114 4.93 -5.20 1.16
N LEU A 115 5.49 -4.44 2.10
CA LEU A 115 6.94 -4.30 2.17
C LEU A 115 7.60 -5.57 2.72
N SER A 116 8.82 -5.80 2.24
CA SER A 116 9.69 -6.90 2.65
C SER A 116 11.06 -6.32 2.90
N LYS A 117 11.72 -6.83 3.95
CA LYS A 117 13.08 -6.44 4.32
C LYS A 117 14.16 -6.85 3.31
N TYR A 118 13.80 -7.65 2.30
CA TYR A 118 14.73 -8.18 1.30
C TYR A 118 14.67 -7.46 -0.05
N GLY A 119 13.91 -6.35 -0.15
CA GLY A 119 13.77 -5.58 -1.40
C GLY A 119 12.99 -6.31 -2.50
N VAL A 120 12.24 -7.36 -2.14
CA VAL A 120 11.28 -8.07 -3.00
C VAL A 120 9.91 -8.00 -2.34
N HIS A 121 9.01 -7.22 -2.93
CA HIS A 121 7.72 -6.86 -2.37
C HIS A 121 6.58 -7.63 -3.04
N GLU A 122 5.46 -7.77 -2.33
CA GLU A 122 4.23 -8.31 -2.92
C GLU A 122 3.32 -7.16 -3.36
N LEU A 123 2.98 -7.13 -4.66
CA LEU A 123 1.95 -6.28 -5.22
C LEU A 123 0.68 -7.09 -5.47
N ARG A 124 -0.47 -6.56 -5.02
CA ARG A 124 -1.78 -7.14 -5.29
C ARG A 124 -2.69 -6.08 -5.91
N PRO A 125 -3.29 -6.34 -7.08
CA PRO A 125 -4.29 -5.46 -7.64
C PRO A 125 -5.58 -5.47 -6.80
N LEU A 126 -6.23 -4.32 -6.75
CA LEU A 126 -7.54 -4.08 -6.17
C LEU A 126 -8.42 -3.40 -7.21
N THR A 127 -9.73 -3.39 -6.95
CA THR A 127 -10.74 -2.95 -7.92
C THR A 127 -10.80 -1.45 -8.14
N SER A 128 -10.61 -0.62 -7.11
CA SER A 128 -10.71 0.85 -7.19
C SER A 128 -10.11 1.54 -5.98
N SER A 129 -9.99 2.88 -6.03
CA SER A 129 -9.64 3.71 -4.86
C SER A 129 -10.58 3.51 -3.67
N GLU A 130 -11.87 3.29 -3.88
CA GLU A 130 -12.80 2.94 -2.79
C GLU A 130 -12.54 1.52 -2.26
N GLY A 131 -12.25 0.57 -3.16
CA GLY A 131 -11.83 -0.78 -2.79
C GLY A 131 -10.54 -0.79 -1.96
N MET A 132 -9.61 0.13 -2.24
CA MET A 132 -8.42 0.36 -1.43
C MET A 132 -8.76 0.74 0.01
N PHE A 133 -9.60 1.75 0.22
CA PHE A 133 -9.95 2.19 1.57
C PHE A 133 -10.72 1.11 2.33
N LEU A 134 -11.65 0.44 1.67
CA LEU A 134 -12.37 -0.70 2.26
C LEU A 134 -11.39 -1.80 2.69
N THR A 135 -10.42 -2.15 1.84
CA THR A 135 -9.41 -3.16 2.14
C THR A 135 -8.58 -2.78 3.37
N ALA A 136 -8.10 -1.54 3.45
CA ALA A 136 -7.33 -1.07 4.59
C ALA A 136 -8.11 -1.12 5.91
N VAL A 137 -9.38 -0.72 5.89
CA VAL A 137 -10.26 -0.80 7.07
C VAL A 137 -10.52 -2.26 7.45
N GLN A 138 -10.71 -3.15 6.48
CA GLN A 138 -10.85 -4.59 6.73
C GLN A 138 -9.59 -5.21 7.32
N MET A 139 -8.40 -4.82 6.84
CA MET A 139 -7.12 -5.26 7.40
C MET A 139 -7.02 -4.88 8.88
N VAL A 140 -7.36 -3.64 9.23
CA VAL A 140 -7.30 -3.15 10.62
C VAL A 140 -8.34 -3.86 11.51
N ASN A 141 -9.59 -3.99 11.03
CA ASN A 141 -10.63 -4.72 11.74
C ASN A 141 -10.22 -6.17 12.01
N TYR A 142 -9.70 -6.86 10.99
CA TYR A 142 -9.25 -8.23 11.11
C TYR A 142 -8.09 -8.34 12.11
N TYR A 143 -7.07 -7.49 11.97
CA TYR A 143 -5.85 -7.55 12.76
C TYR A 143 -6.12 -7.27 14.24
N LEU A 144 -6.89 -6.22 14.56
CA LEU A 144 -7.24 -5.87 15.94
C LEU A 144 -8.33 -6.77 16.54
N GLY A 145 -9.22 -7.30 15.71
CA GLY A 145 -10.34 -8.15 16.14
C GLY A 145 -9.92 -9.60 16.39
N THR A 146 -9.01 -10.14 15.58
CA THR A 146 -8.54 -11.52 15.69
C THR A 146 -7.21 -11.65 16.42
N ALA A 147 -6.38 -10.59 16.41
CA ALA A 147 -5.06 -10.55 17.03
C ALA A 147 -4.26 -11.83 16.74
N PRO A 148 -3.95 -12.13 15.46
CA PRO A 148 -3.40 -13.43 15.05
C PRO A 148 -2.10 -13.78 15.79
N ASP A 149 -1.31 -12.77 16.13
CA ASP A 149 -0.04 -12.88 16.86
C ASP A 149 -0.15 -12.36 18.31
N GLY A 150 -1.37 -12.26 18.84
CA GLY A 150 -1.64 -11.86 20.21
C GLY A 150 -1.86 -10.36 20.45
N LEU A 151 -2.17 -10.04 21.70
CA LEU A 151 -2.39 -8.68 22.21
C LEU A 151 -1.26 -8.29 23.18
N PRO A 152 -0.94 -7.00 23.34
CA PRO A 152 -1.58 -5.83 22.70
C PRO A 152 -1.25 -5.74 21.21
N ALA A 153 -2.15 -5.12 20.45
CA ALA A 153 -1.95 -4.86 19.02
C ALA A 153 -2.22 -3.38 18.71
N ALA A 154 -1.62 -2.88 17.64
CA ALA A 154 -1.84 -1.52 17.18
C ALA A 154 -1.96 -1.47 15.66
N ALA A 155 -2.73 -0.52 15.16
CA ALA A 155 -2.86 -0.23 13.76
C ALA A 155 -2.82 1.28 13.53
N THR A 156 -2.05 1.71 12.55
CA THR A 156 -2.01 3.09 12.08
C THR A 156 -2.42 3.12 10.63
N LEU A 157 -3.40 3.95 10.29
CA LEU A 157 -3.73 4.30 8.91
C LEU A 157 -3.35 5.76 8.68
N ARG A 158 -2.62 6.04 7.60
CA ARG A 158 -2.26 7.41 7.21
C ARG A 158 -2.64 7.64 5.76
N ARG A 159 -3.57 8.57 5.52
CA ARG A 159 -3.93 9.02 4.17
C ARG A 159 -3.06 10.22 3.80
N HIS A 160 -2.44 10.16 2.62
CA HIS A 160 -1.67 11.26 2.09
C HIS A 160 -2.44 11.99 0.99
N PHE A 161 -2.29 13.31 0.96
CA PHE A 161 -2.92 14.17 -0.01
C PHE A 161 -1.89 14.70 -1.03
N ALA A 162 -2.39 15.17 -2.18
CA ALA A 162 -1.57 15.70 -3.26
C ALA A 162 -0.78 16.95 -2.84
N ASP A 163 -1.30 17.74 -1.89
CA ASP A 163 -0.64 18.93 -1.34
C ASP A 163 0.49 18.61 -0.35
N GLY A 164 0.77 17.32 -0.10
CA GLY A 164 1.80 16.86 0.82
C GLY A 164 1.32 16.73 2.26
N THR A 165 0.11 17.17 2.60
CA THR A 165 -0.47 16.95 3.92
C THR A 165 -0.90 15.49 4.10
N SER A 166 -1.17 15.10 5.34
CA SER A 166 -1.71 13.78 5.66
C SER A 166 -2.67 13.82 6.85
N ARG A 167 -3.50 12.79 6.96
CA ARG A 167 -4.33 12.51 8.14
C ARG A 167 -4.04 11.09 8.61
N ALA A 168 -3.78 10.94 9.89
CA ALA A 168 -3.49 9.66 10.50
C ALA A 168 -4.51 9.30 11.58
N VAL A 169 -4.82 8.02 11.67
CA VAL A 169 -5.65 7.42 12.71
C VAL A 169 -4.87 6.26 13.31
N ASN A 170 -4.71 6.27 14.61
CA ASN A 170 -4.02 5.25 15.38
C ASN A 170 -5.04 4.54 16.25
N VAL A 171 -5.11 3.23 16.16
CA VAL A 171 -6.00 2.40 16.97
C VAL A 171 -5.14 1.39 17.72
N LYS A 172 -5.37 1.28 19.03
CA LYS A 172 -4.69 0.32 19.89
C LYS A 172 -5.70 -0.61 20.51
N ALA A 173 -5.40 -1.91 20.48
CA ALA A 173 -6.04 -2.94 21.27
C ALA A 173 -5.17 -3.26 22.49
N ASP A 174 -5.71 -3.05 23.69
CA ASP A 174 -5.04 -3.40 24.94
C ASP A 174 -5.11 -4.92 25.20
N PRO A 175 -4.37 -5.47 26.20
CA PRO A 175 -4.37 -6.92 26.46
C PRO A 175 -5.74 -7.53 26.77
N ASP A 176 -6.70 -6.73 27.21
CA ASP A 176 -8.10 -7.14 27.44
C ASP A 176 -8.98 -7.04 26.18
N GLY A 177 -8.42 -6.59 25.07
CA GLY A 177 -9.11 -6.39 23.79
C GLY A 177 -9.98 -5.14 23.72
N SER A 178 -9.91 -4.26 24.72
CA SER A 178 -10.49 -2.92 24.63
C SER A 178 -9.74 -2.07 23.59
N LEU A 179 -10.48 -1.24 22.87
CA LEU A 179 -9.91 -0.39 21.83
C LEU A 179 -9.82 1.06 22.29
N SER A 180 -8.75 1.72 21.86
CA SER A 180 -8.61 3.17 21.95
C SER A 180 -8.17 3.74 20.60
N LEU A 181 -8.55 4.99 20.34
CA LEU A 181 -8.27 5.69 19.09
C LEU A 181 -7.62 7.04 19.39
N ALA A 182 -6.61 7.39 18.60
CA ALA A 182 -5.98 8.70 18.60
C ALA A 182 -5.85 9.23 17.16
N LEU A 183 -6.09 10.53 16.98
CA LEU A 183 -6.00 11.21 15.68
C LEU A 183 -4.70 12.00 15.56
N GLY A 184 -4.12 12.01 14.36
CA GLY A 184 -2.90 12.73 14.03
C GLY A 184 -1.65 11.86 14.07
N ASP A 185 -0.51 12.52 13.89
CA ASP A 185 0.82 11.91 13.92
C ASP A 185 1.62 12.47 15.10
N GLY A 186 2.43 11.62 15.73
CA GLY A 186 3.34 12.01 16.82
C GLY A 186 3.21 11.14 18.06
N GLU A 187 4.03 11.47 19.06
CA GLU A 187 4.03 10.79 20.36
C GLU A 187 2.99 11.41 21.29
N ASN A 188 2.47 10.61 22.22
CA ASN A 188 1.54 11.06 23.28
C ASN A 188 0.26 11.73 22.79
N LEU A 189 -0.26 11.29 21.63
CA LEU A 189 -1.56 11.74 21.14
C LEU A 189 -2.67 11.41 22.15
N PRO A 190 -3.63 12.32 22.39
CA PRO A 190 -4.77 12.04 23.24
C PRO A 190 -5.58 10.89 22.64
N SER A 191 -5.78 9.84 23.42
CA SER A 191 -6.57 8.68 23.02
C SER A 191 -7.93 8.69 23.69
N THR A 192 -8.95 8.23 22.96
CA THR A 192 -10.30 8.05 23.46
C THR A 192 -10.70 6.59 23.35
N PRO A 193 -11.45 6.03 24.32
CA PRO A 193 -12.05 4.71 24.17
C PRO A 193 -12.85 4.61 22.86
N LEU A 194 -12.80 3.44 22.23
CA LEU A 194 -13.48 3.15 20.97
C LEU A 194 -14.29 1.85 21.10
N ALA A 195 -15.58 1.91 20.76
CA ALA A 195 -16.38 0.70 20.67
C ALA A 195 -16.06 -0.06 19.36
N LYS A 196 -16.06 -1.40 19.42
CA LYS A 196 -15.66 -2.23 18.26
C LYS A 196 -16.57 -2.04 17.05
N ASP A 197 -17.86 -1.83 17.26
CA ASP A 197 -18.87 -1.56 16.24
C ASP A 197 -18.75 -0.15 15.62
N GLU A 198 -18.03 0.76 16.27
CA GLU A 198 -17.74 2.11 15.76
C GLU A 198 -16.43 2.19 14.97
N LEU A 199 -15.60 1.13 14.98
CA LEU A 199 -14.24 1.17 14.41
C LEU A 199 -14.21 1.61 12.95
N ASP A 200 -15.03 1.00 12.08
CA ASP A 200 -15.08 1.37 10.65
C ASP A 200 -15.42 2.85 10.45
N ALA A 201 -16.50 3.31 11.08
CA ALA A 201 -16.99 4.69 10.95
C ALA A 201 -15.94 5.70 11.43
N ARG A 202 -15.27 5.41 12.55
CA ARG A 202 -14.26 6.29 13.16
C ARG A 202 -12.96 6.34 12.37
N LEU A 203 -12.56 5.21 11.74
CA LEU A 203 -11.43 5.19 10.81
C LEU A 203 -11.71 6.08 9.59
N ARG A 204 -12.89 5.95 8.97
CA ARG A 204 -13.28 6.75 7.80
C ARG A 204 -13.33 8.25 8.12
N GLU A 205 -13.99 8.61 9.22
CA GLU A 205 -14.07 9.99 9.71
C GLU A 205 -12.67 10.59 9.90
N GLY A 206 -11.78 9.87 10.61
CA GLY A 206 -10.43 10.34 10.88
C GLY A 206 -9.56 10.50 9.62
N LEU A 207 -9.79 9.66 8.60
CA LEU A 207 -9.12 9.75 7.29
C LEU A 207 -9.77 10.79 6.34
N GLY A 208 -10.90 11.40 6.73
CA GLY A 208 -11.65 12.33 5.91
C GLY A 208 -12.28 11.68 4.68
N LEU A 209 -12.86 10.49 4.86
CA LEU A 209 -13.58 9.70 3.85
C LEU A 209 -15.09 9.76 4.09
#